data_AF-A0A3M6FY03-F1
#
_entry.id   AF-A0A3M6FY03-F1
#
_cell.length_a   1.000
_cell.length_b   1.000
_cell.length_c   1.000
_cell.angle_alpha   90.00
_cell.angle_beta   90.00
_cell.angle_gamma   90.00
#
_symmetry.space_group_name_H-M   'P 1'
#
loop_
_entity.id
_entity.type
_entity.pdbx_description
1 polymer ?
#
loop_
_entity_poly.entity_id
_entity_poly.type
_entity_poly.pdbx_seq_one_letter_code
_entity_poly.pdbx_strand_id
1 'polypeptide(L)' 'MKKLSTAVAVAVMAFGSLAAQAEDASCSTVKMADPGWSDIGATNAIASVVLEGLGYKAKVDTLAVPCRLPMAA' A
#
# COMPACT_ATOMS: atom_id res chain seq x y z
N MET A 1 39.11 -5.08 23.78
CA MET A 1 37.97 -4.29 24.30
C MET A 1 37.36 -3.36 23.24
N LYS A 2 38.11 -2.42 22.62
CA LYS A 2 37.56 -1.46 21.64
C LYS A 2 36.92 -2.09 20.39
N LYS A 3 37.54 -3.14 19.81
CA LYS A 3 36.99 -3.86 18.64
C LYS A 3 35.67 -4.58 18.91
N LEU A 4 35.46 -5.04 20.15
CA LEU A 4 34.21 -5.67 20.58
C LEU A 4 33.08 -4.65 20.67
N SER A 5 33.38 -3.44 21.18
CA SER A 5 32.42 -2.33 21.27
C SER A 5 31.94 -1.85 19.90
N THR A 6 32.86 -1.75 18.92
CA THR A 6 32.50 -1.38 17.54
C THR A 6 31.64 -2.46 16.85
N ALA A 7 31.91 -3.75 17.08
CA ALA A 7 31.11 -4.83 16.52
C ALA A 7 29.68 -4.86 17.08
N VAL A 8 29.50 -4.59 18.37
CA VAL A 8 28.18 -4.49 19.00
C VAL A 8 27.40 -3.28 18.47
N ALA A 9 28.05 -2.13 18.28
CA ALA A 9 27.41 -0.94 17.72
C ALA A 9 26.89 -1.17 16.28
N VAL A 10 27.67 -1.86 15.44
CA VAL A 10 27.26 -2.20 14.07
C VAL A 10 26.10 -3.20 14.07
N ALA A 11 26.11 -4.20 14.97
CA ALA A 11 25.01 -5.14 15.11
C ALA A 11 23.71 -4.42 15.51
N VAL A 12 23.75 -3.52 16.51
CA VAL A 12 22.57 -2.75 16.94
C VAL A 12 22.02 -1.86 15.81
N MET A 13 22.89 -1.24 15.01
CA MET A 13 22.45 -0.46 13.85
C MET A 13 21.84 -1.33 12.74
N ALA A 14 22.32 -2.55 12.54
CA ALA A 14 21.79 -3.49 11.56
C ALA A 14 20.43 -4.10 11.96
N PHE A 15 20.16 -4.25 13.26
CA PHE A 15 18.86 -4.73 13.76
C PHE A 15 17.81 -3.61 13.91
N GLY A 16 18.24 -2.36 14.12
CA GLY A 16 17.34 -1.21 14.23
C GLY A 16 16.60 -0.85 12.94
N SER A 17 17.12 -1.23 11.77
CA SER A 17 16.49 -0.98 10.47
C SER A 17 15.31 -1.92 10.17
N LEU A 18 15.19 -3.07 10.84
CA LEU A 18 14.05 -3.97 10.69
C LEU A 18 12.77 -3.45 11.36
N ALA A 19 12.89 -2.57 12.37
CA ALA A 19 11.75 -2.00 13.08
C ALA A 19 11.07 -0.84 12.32
N ALA A 20 11.66 -0.36 11.22
CA ALA A 20 11.20 0.83 10.51
C ALA A 20 10.03 0.58 9.53
N GLN A 21 9.48 -0.62 9.46
CA GLN A 21 8.41 -1.00 8.52
C GLN A 21 7.18 -1.61 9.21
N ALA A 22 7.04 -1.41 10.52
CA ALA A 22 5.80 -1.73 11.20
C ALA A 22 4.77 -0.66 10.83
N GLU A 23 4.00 -0.91 9.77
CA GLU A 23 2.84 -0.10 9.43
C GLU A 23 1.92 -0.05 10.65
N ASP A 24 1.55 1.16 11.06
CA ASP A 24 0.63 1.35 12.18
C ASP A 24 -0.68 0.63 11.85
N ALA A 25 -1.34 0.00 12.83
CA ALA A 25 -2.56 -0.78 12.58
C ALA A 25 -3.66 0.04 11.87
N SER A 26 -3.60 1.37 12.00
CA SER A 26 -4.45 2.35 11.31
C SER A 26 -4.25 2.43 9.79
N CYS A 27 -3.08 2.03 9.25
CA CYS A 27 -2.78 2.01 7.81
C CYS A 27 -3.29 0.75 7.09
N SER A 28 -4.01 -0.14 7.77
CA SER A 28 -4.47 -1.42 7.21
C SER A 28 -5.46 -1.28 6.04
N THR A 29 -6.11 -0.11 5.86
CA THR A 29 -7.12 0.08 4.81
C THR A 29 -6.64 1.06 3.73
N VAL A 30 -6.45 0.55 2.52
CA VAL A 30 -6.11 1.35 1.34
C VAL A 30 -7.39 1.84 0.67
N LYS A 31 -7.56 3.16 0.59
CA LYS A 31 -8.71 3.81 -0.07
C LYS A 31 -8.35 4.19 -1.49
N MET A 32 -9.14 3.71 -2.44
CA MET A 32 -8.95 3.86 -3.87
C MET A 32 -10.20 4.52 -4.46
N ALA A 33 -10.03 5.41 -5.43
CA ALA A 33 -11.16 6.06 -6.10
C ALA A 33 -11.47 5.35 -7.42
N ASP A 34 -12.75 5.23 -7.76
CA ASP A 34 -13.20 4.73 -9.06
C ASP A 34 -14.15 5.74 -9.72
N PRO A 35 -13.76 6.38 -10.84
CA PRO A 35 -14.62 7.27 -11.60
C PRO A 35 -15.69 6.53 -12.43
N GLY A 36 -15.61 5.20 -12.53
CA GLY A 36 -16.54 4.36 -13.29
C GLY A 36 -16.10 4.06 -14.74
N TRP A 37 -14.81 4.23 -15.06
CA TRP A 37 -14.24 3.80 -16.34
C TRP A 37 -13.68 2.37 -16.23
N SER A 38 -13.83 1.57 -17.29
CA SER A 38 -13.51 0.14 -17.27
C SER A 38 -12.02 -0.15 -17.02
N ASP A 39 -11.11 0.69 -17.51
CA ASP A 39 -9.66 0.60 -17.30
C ASP A 39 -9.28 0.84 -15.82
N ILE A 40 -9.91 1.82 -15.18
CA ILE A 40 -9.72 2.08 -13.75
C ILE A 40 -10.31 0.94 -12.92
N GLY A 41 -11.51 0.45 -13.28
CA GLY A 41 -12.14 -0.70 -12.61
C GLY A 41 -11.27 -1.95 -12.66
N ALA A 42 -10.68 -2.26 -13.83
CA ALA A 42 -9.75 -3.38 -13.98
C ALA A 42 -8.48 -3.21 -13.12
N THR A 43 -7.91 -2.00 -13.10
CA THR A 43 -6.72 -1.71 -12.28
C THR A 43 -7.02 -1.82 -10.78
N ASN A 44 -8.16 -1.29 -10.35
CA ASN A 44 -8.59 -1.35 -8.95
C ASN A 44 -8.87 -2.79 -8.51
N ALA A 45 -9.44 -3.63 -9.38
CA ALA A 45 -9.64 -5.04 -9.10
C ALA A 45 -8.30 -5.77 -8.91
N ILE A 46 -7.33 -5.57 -9.81
CA ILE A 46 -5.99 -6.17 -9.70
C ILE A 46 -5.29 -5.71 -8.43
N ALA A 47 -5.32 -4.40 -8.15
CA ALA A 47 -4.73 -3.83 -6.95
C ALA A 47 -5.37 -4.38 -5.67
N SER A 48 -6.69 -4.60 -5.66
CA SER A 48 -7.39 -5.18 -4.50
C SER A 48 -6.89 -6.59 -4.19
N VAL A 49 -6.73 -7.45 -5.21
CA VAL A 49 -6.21 -8.81 -5.02
C VAL A 49 -4.77 -8.81 -4.47
N VAL A 50 -3.93 -7.90 -4.97
CA VAL A 50 -2.55 -7.77 -4.48
C VAL A 50 -2.52 -7.29 -3.01
N LEU A 51 -3.35 -6.29 -2.68
CA LEU A 51 -3.44 -5.75 -1.33
C LEU A 51 -3.99 -6.77 -0.33
N GLU A 52 -5.00 -7.55 -0.72
CA GLU A 52 -5.51 -8.66 0.09
C GLU A 52 -4.44 -9.72 0.34
N GLY A 53 -3.64 -10.06 -0.68
CA GLY A 53 -2.51 -10.98 -0.55
C GLY A 53 -1.43 -10.49 0.41
N LEU A 54 -1.30 -9.18 0.58
CA LEU A 54 -0.39 -8.53 1.54
C LEU A 54 -1.02 -8.31 2.93
N GLY A 55 -2.29 -8.67 3.12
CA GLY A 55 -3.01 -8.50 4.39
C GLY A 55 -3.67 -7.13 4.58
N TYR A 56 -3.72 -6.29 3.54
CA TYR A 56 -4.40 -5.00 3.56
C TYR A 56 -5.85 -5.11 3.10
N LYS A 57 -6.70 -4.22 3.61
CA LYS A 57 -8.09 -4.07 3.15
C LYS A 57 -8.15 -3.02 2.06
N ALA A 58 -8.52 -3.42 0.84
CA ALA A 58 -8.82 -2.47 -0.22
C ALA A 58 -10.26 -1.95 -0.08
N LYS A 59 -10.44 -0.63 -0.19
CA LYS A 59 -11.74 0.04 -0.21
C LYS A 59 -11.81 0.92 -1.46
N VAL A 60 -12.67 0.56 -2.40
CA VAL A 60 -12.91 1.34 -3.61
C VAL A 60 -14.14 2.22 -3.41
N ASP A 61 -13.94 3.54 -3.40
CA ASP A 61 -15.01 4.54 -3.34
C ASP A 61 -15.31 5.05 -4.76
N THR A 62 -16.55 4.84 -5.22
CA THR A 62 -16.98 5.31 -6.53
C THR A 62 -17.17 6.83 -6.49
N LEU A 63 -16.23 7.56 -7.07
CA LEU A 63 -16.30 9.02 -7.20
C LEU A 63 -16.82 9.32 -8.60
N ALA A 64 -18.14 9.35 -8.75
CA ALA A 64 -18.77 9.65 -10.03
C ALA A 64 -18.27 11.01 -10.57
N VAL A 65 -17.44 10.96 -11.61
CA VAL A 65 -17.15 12.14 -12.41
C VAL A 65 -18.43 12.44 -13.18
N PRO A 66 -18.97 13.67 -13.15
CA PRO A 66 -20.17 14.00 -13.92
C PRO A 66 -19.93 13.63 -15.38
N CYS A 67 -20.75 12.72 -15.89
CA CYS A 67 -20.64 12.16 -17.24
C CYS A 67 -20.64 13.29 -18.28
N ARG A 68 -19.47 13.61 -18.82
CA ARG A 68 -19.33 14.29 -20.10
C ARG A 68 -18.73 13.29 -21.09
N LEU A 69 -19.64 12.58 -21.76
CA LEU A 69 -19.54 11.90 -23.06
C LEU A 69 -19.90 10.41 -22.99
N PRO A 70 -20.72 9.93 -23.95
CA PRO A 70 -21.15 8.55 -24.01
C PRO A 70 -19.95 7.68 -24.34
N MET A 71 -19.70 6.65 -23.54
CA MET A 71 -18.85 5.54 -23.93
C MET A 71 -19.63 4.71 -24.96
N ALA A 72 -19.55 5.14 -26.23
CA ALA A 72 -20.09 4.45 -27.38
C ALA A 72 -18.94 3.76 -28.13
N ALA A 73 -19.17 2.45 -28.35
CA ALA A 73 -18.49 1.53 -29.26
C ALA A 73 -17.08 1.05 -28.87
#